data_AF-A0A1R3IC38-F1
#
_entry.id   AF-A0A1R3IC38-F1
#
_cell.length_a   1.000
_cell.length_b   1.000
_cell.length_c   1.000
_cell.angle_alpha   90.00
_cell.angle_beta   90.00
_cell.angle_gamma   90.00
#
_symmetry.space_group_name_H-M   'P 1'
#
loop_
_entity.id
_entity.type
_entity.pdbx_description
1 polymer ?
#
loop_
_entity_poly.entity_id
_entity_poly.type
_entity_poly.pdbx_seq_one_letter_code
_entity_poly.pdbx_strand_id
1 'polypeptide(L)'
;MNQSPFFLLLLLLFSFSAKLCLSDPRATEAALVCKNNRTAAPADRQTFISNFLAAMDAVTPLIVRQKYAAVVNGTGNTKVYAYGECMKDLDQIDCNICFAQCKTQVLRCLPFQLATRGGRLFYDGCYIRYDEYNFFNESLGVGDRTVCAAKDVASSTNQTVFEANVKRLVRNLSVEAPKNDGFFVGSVSKGNVSVYGLAQCWELVNSSACENCLANAVLNISSCPPKEEGRVLNAGCYLRYSTEKFYYNSTASPPVRNRGNRKLAIILATTFSSVALTLIIATALFCLNKKIEKKKRGPS
;
A
#
# COMPACT_ATOMS: atom_id res chain seq x y z
N MET A 1 -31.80 -39.20 -8.88
CA MET A 1 -32.32 -38.68 -10.17
C MET A 1 -31.64 -37.34 -10.45
N ASN A 2 -31.08 -37.20 -11.65
CA ASN A 2 -30.21 -36.14 -12.18
C ASN A 2 -30.56 -34.70 -11.72
N GLN A 3 -29.61 -34.03 -11.06
CA GLN A 3 -29.52 -32.57 -11.06
C GLN A 3 -28.56 -32.15 -12.18
N SER A 4 -29.05 -31.27 -13.06
CA SER A 4 -28.37 -30.86 -14.28
C SER A 4 -27.03 -30.13 -13.99
N PRO A 5 -25.88 -30.61 -14.51
CA PRO A 5 -24.58 -29.95 -14.37
C PRO A 5 -24.52 -28.57 -15.08
N PHE A 6 -25.53 -28.26 -15.90
CA PHE A 6 -25.62 -27.03 -16.67
C PHE A 6 -25.84 -25.78 -15.80
N PHE A 7 -26.58 -25.92 -14.70
CA PHE A 7 -26.91 -24.78 -13.82
C PHE A 7 -25.71 -24.36 -12.95
N LEU A 8 -24.91 -25.34 -12.52
CA LEU A 8 -23.64 -25.12 -11.82
C LEU A 8 -22.59 -24.47 -12.73
N LEU A 9 -22.56 -24.88 -14.01
CA LEU A 9 -21.69 -24.30 -15.03
C LEU A 9 -22.04 -22.84 -15.33
N LEU A 10 -23.32 -22.49 -15.38
CA LEU A 10 -23.79 -21.12 -15.64
C LEU A 10 -23.43 -20.16 -14.49
N LEU A 11 -23.50 -20.62 -13.23
CA LEU A 11 -23.08 -19.87 -12.04
C LEU A 11 -21.56 -19.63 -12.03
N LEU A 12 -20.76 -20.63 -12.41
CA LEU A 12 -19.30 -20.51 -12.55
C LEU A 12 -18.89 -19.54 -13.69
N LEU A 13 -19.65 -19.51 -14.79
CA LEU A 13 -19.41 -18.60 -15.91
C LEU A 13 -19.78 -17.14 -15.57
N PHE A 14 -20.82 -16.92 -14.74
CA PHE A 14 -21.19 -15.58 -14.28
C PHE A 14 -20.18 -15.00 -13.28
N SER A 15 -19.57 -15.82 -12.41
CA SER A 15 -18.47 -15.39 -11.54
C SER A 15 -17.16 -15.14 -12.30
N PHE A 16 -16.95 -15.76 -13.46
CA PHE A 16 -15.79 -15.48 -14.33
C PHE A 16 -15.92 -14.18 -15.16
N SER A 17 -17.15 -13.66 -15.32
CA SER A 17 -17.43 -12.50 -16.19
C SER A 17 -17.38 -11.16 -15.47
N ALA A 18 -17.40 -11.16 -14.13
CA ALA A 18 -17.15 -9.96 -13.35
C ALA A 18 -15.63 -9.74 -13.32
N LYS A 19 -15.12 -8.85 -14.19
CA LYS A 19 -13.85 -8.18 -13.91
C LYS A 19 -14.03 -7.49 -12.55
N LEU A 20 -13.59 -8.11 -11.46
CA LEU A 20 -13.31 -7.38 -10.25
C LEU A 20 -12.34 -6.26 -10.68
N CYS A 21 -12.74 -5.01 -10.51
CA CYS A 21 -11.73 -3.97 -10.34
C CYS A 21 -11.03 -4.34 -9.02
N LEU A 22 -9.95 -5.13 -9.09
CA LEU A 22 -9.03 -5.26 -7.97
C LEU A 22 -8.48 -3.85 -7.77
N SER A 23 -8.91 -3.18 -6.70
CA SER A 23 -8.18 -2.01 -6.23
C SER A 23 -6.85 -2.53 -5.69
N ASP A 24 -5.76 -1.81 -5.99
CA ASP A 24 -4.43 -2.16 -5.50
C ASP A 24 -3.96 -1.01 -4.60
N PRO A 25 -4.18 -1.12 -3.27
CA PRO A 25 -3.71 -0.11 -2.32
C PRO A 25 -2.18 -0.08 -2.22
N ARG A 26 -1.47 -1.01 -2.89
CA ARG A 26 -0.01 -1.19 -2.84
C ARG A 26 0.49 -1.25 -1.40
N ALA A 27 -0.22 -1.99 -0.57
CA ALA A 27 0.07 -2.11 0.85
C ALA A 27 1.12 -3.20 1.16
N THR A 28 2.03 -3.45 0.21
CA THR A 28 3.20 -4.31 0.37
C THR A 28 4.25 -3.55 1.18
N GLU A 29 4.71 -4.15 2.26
CA GLU A 29 5.77 -3.59 3.10
C GLU A 29 7.11 -3.57 2.35
N ALA A 30 7.66 -2.37 2.14
CA ALA A 30 8.99 -2.18 1.59
C ALA A 30 10.07 -2.21 2.70
N ALA A 31 9.82 -1.55 3.83
CA ALA A 31 10.66 -1.66 5.03
C ALA A 31 10.02 -1.07 6.29
N LEU A 32 10.26 -1.71 7.43
CA LEU A 32 10.14 -1.13 8.77
C LEU A 32 11.51 -0.74 9.32
N VAL A 33 11.63 0.48 9.84
CA VAL A 33 12.84 1.01 10.48
C VAL A 33 12.49 1.56 11.86
N CYS A 34 12.87 0.83 12.92
CA CYS A 34 12.68 1.27 14.30
C CYS A 34 13.98 1.84 14.87
N LYS A 35 13.89 2.93 15.65
CA LYS A 35 15.04 3.61 16.25
C LYS A 35 15.46 2.92 17.57
N ASN A 36 16.00 1.71 17.47
CA ASN A 36 16.22 0.80 18.61
C ASN A 36 16.97 1.39 19.83
N ASN A 37 17.81 2.42 19.64
CA ASN A 37 18.59 3.05 20.72
C ASN A 37 17.92 4.27 21.36
N ARG A 38 16.67 4.60 21.00
CA ARG A 38 15.92 5.73 21.53
C ARG A 38 14.60 5.25 22.10
N THR A 39 14.58 4.96 23.39
CA THR A 39 13.41 4.48 24.12
C THR A 39 12.98 5.52 25.16
N ALA A 40 11.71 5.53 25.54
CA ALA A 40 11.25 6.41 26.59
C ALA A 40 11.73 5.91 27.97
N ALA A 41 12.10 6.87 28.82
CA ALA A 41 12.42 6.59 30.22
C ALA A 41 11.21 5.93 30.90
N PRO A 42 11.39 5.01 31.86
CA PRO A 42 10.29 4.27 32.48
C PRO A 42 9.10 5.14 32.94
N ALA A 43 9.37 6.32 33.51
CA ALA A 43 8.34 7.27 33.96
C ALA A 43 7.54 7.92 32.80
N ASP A 44 8.13 8.04 31.62
CA ASP A 44 7.54 8.72 30.46
C ASP A 44 6.81 7.75 29.52
N ARG A 45 7.01 6.43 29.65
CA ARG A 45 6.52 5.42 28.69
C ARG A 45 5.02 5.50 28.44
N GLN A 46 4.22 5.51 29.51
CA GLN A 46 2.76 5.51 29.38
C GLN A 46 2.26 6.78 28.68
N THR A 47 2.80 7.93 29.06
CA THR A 47 2.45 9.22 28.48
C THR A 47 2.92 9.32 27.02
N PHE A 48 4.12 8.85 26.70
CA PHE A 48 4.63 8.80 25.33
C PHE A 48 3.75 7.91 24.43
N ILE A 49 3.39 6.71 24.90
CA ILE A 49 2.51 5.80 24.16
C ILE A 49 1.13 6.44 23.94
N SER A 50 0.55 7.08 24.97
CA SER A 50 -0.71 7.82 24.84
C SER A 50 -0.61 8.94 23.80
N ASN A 51 0.46 9.74 23.87
CA ASN A 51 0.67 10.83 22.92
C ASN A 51 0.87 10.33 21.49
N PHE A 52 1.57 9.21 21.32
CA PHE A 52 1.76 8.54 20.04
C PHE A 52 0.43 8.07 19.44
N LEU A 53 -0.39 7.37 20.23
CA LEU A 53 -1.69 6.86 19.77
C LEU A 53 -2.61 8.01 19.34
N ALA A 54 -2.67 9.06 20.17
CA ALA A 54 -3.43 10.26 19.85
C ALA A 54 -2.90 10.99 18.59
N ALA A 55 -1.58 11.01 18.36
CA ALA A 55 -1.01 11.55 17.13
C ALA A 55 -1.44 10.73 15.90
N MET A 56 -1.37 9.40 15.98
CA MET A 56 -1.78 8.50 14.89
C MET A 56 -3.28 8.59 14.57
N ASP A 57 -4.11 8.79 15.59
CA ASP A 57 -5.54 8.99 15.41
C ASP A 57 -5.86 10.37 14.81
N ALA A 58 -5.11 11.41 15.19
CA ALA A 58 -5.25 12.75 14.60
C ALA A 58 -4.76 12.82 13.14
N VAL A 59 -3.76 12.03 12.75
CA VAL A 59 -3.26 11.95 11.36
C VAL A 59 -4.34 11.35 10.43
N THR A 60 -5.09 10.34 10.90
CA THR A 60 -6.04 9.57 10.09
C THR A 60 -7.08 10.43 9.33
N PRO A 61 -7.88 11.31 9.97
CA PRO A 61 -8.89 12.11 9.27
C PRO A 61 -8.28 13.15 8.32
N LEU A 62 -7.03 13.55 8.53
CA LEU A 62 -6.33 14.46 7.64
C LEU A 62 -5.90 13.73 6.36
N ILE A 63 -5.34 12.51 6.47
CA ILE A 63 -5.02 11.67 5.30
C ILE A 63 -6.25 11.43 4.41
N VAL A 64 -7.43 11.23 5.01
CA VAL A 64 -8.69 11.07 4.27
C VAL A 64 -9.06 12.31 3.43
N ARG A 65 -8.62 13.50 3.84
CA ARG A 65 -8.94 14.77 3.17
C ARG A 65 -7.90 15.20 2.15
N GLN A 66 -6.62 15.01 2.47
CA GLN A 66 -5.50 15.60 1.74
C GLN A 66 -4.41 14.61 1.35
N LYS A 67 -4.53 13.31 1.69
CA LYS A 67 -3.56 12.23 1.43
C LYS A 67 -2.18 12.37 2.08
N TYR A 68 -1.88 13.46 2.78
CA TYR A 68 -0.72 13.63 3.64
C TYR A 68 -1.11 14.37 4.93
N ALA A 69 -0.35 14.23 6.02
CA ALA A 69 -0.57 15.03 7.23
C ALA A 69 0.62 15.01 8.17
N ALA A 70 0.87 16.14 8.83
CA ALA A 70 1.77 16.23 9.99
C ALA A 70 0.98 16.59 11.25
N VAL A 71 1.30 15.91 12.34
CA VAL A 71 0.72 16.16 13.66
C VAL A 71 1.85 16.20 14.68
N VAL A 72 1.72 17.10 15.65
CA VAL A 72 2.58 17.13 16.84
C VAL A 72 1.68 16.98 18.05
N ASN A 73 2.01 16.04 18.93
CA ASN A 73 1.25 15.81 20.15
C ASN A 73 2.17 15.65 21.36
N GLY A 74 1.70 16.08 22.54
CA GLY A 74 2.47 16.04 23.78
C GLY A 74 3.53 17.13 23.94
N THR A 75 4.27 17.07 25.06
CA THR A 75 5.23 18.09 25.48
C THR A 75 6.50 17.47 26.07
N GLY A 76 7.60 18.23 26.06
CA GLY A 76 8.88 17.78 26.63
C GLY A 76 9.34 16.42 26.08
N ASN A 77 9.72 15.52 26.99
CA ASN A 77 10.20 14.17 26.65
C ASN A 77 9.12 13.20 26.15
N THR A 78 7.85 13.60 26.19
CA THR A 78 6.74 12.78 25.70
C THR A 78 6.16 13.29 24.38
N LYS A 79 6.78 14.32 23.79
CA LYS A 79 6.37 14.88 22.51
C LYS A 79 6.61 13.88 21.37
N VAL A 80 5.63 13.80 20.46
CA VAL A 80 5.64 12.97 19.25
C VAL A 80 5.39 13.86 18.05
N TYR A 81 6.31 13.82 17.10
CA TYR A 81 6.09 14.32 15.75
C TYR A 81 5.66 13.13 14.90
N ALA A 82 4.53 13.22 14.22
CA ALA A 82 4.00 12.18 13.36
C ALA A 82 3.72 12.75 11.97
N TYR A 83 4.05 11.97 10.95
CA TYR A 83 3.81 12.29 9.56
C TYR A 83 3.30 11.05 8.83
N GLY A 84 2.33 11.24 7.94
CA GLY A 84 1.85 10.21 7.04
C GLY A 84 1.62 10.79 5.65
N GLU A 85 1.84 9.99 4.62
CA GLU A 85 1.54 10.38 3.23
C GLU A 85 1.27 9.14 2.37
N CYS A 86 0.31 9.24 1.45
CA CYS A 86 0.07 8.26 0.39
C CYS A 86 0.84 8.64 -0.88
N MET A 87 1.15 7.65 -1.72
CA MET A 87 1.67 7.92 -3.05
C MET A 87 0.64 8.71 -3.88
N LYS A 88 1.07 9.75 -4.59
CA LYS A 88 0.16 10.73 -5.23
C LYS A 88 -0.73 10.13 -6.32
N ASP A 89 -0.34 9.01 -6.92
CA ASP A 89 -1.15 8.30 -7.93
C ASP A 89 -2.27 7.44 -7.36
N LEU A 90 -2.29 7.13 -6.05
CA LEU A 90 -3.40 6.37 -5.46
C LEU A 90 -4.68 7.19 -5.44
N ASP A 91 -5.82 6.53 -5.67
CA ASP A 91 -7.10 7.12 -5.35
C ASP A 91 -7.33 7.21 -3.83
N GLN A 92 -8.41 7.85 -3.39
CA GLN A 92 -8.64 8.05 -1.97
C GLN A 92 -8.95 6.74 -1.23
N ILE A 93 -9.58 5.76 -1.89
CA ILE A 93 -9.95 4.48 -1.28
C ILE A 93 -8.68 3.67 -1.01
N ASP A 94 -7.83 3.55 -2.02
CA ASP A 94 -6.57 2.83 -1.96
C ASP A 94 -5.59 3.50 -0.98
N CYS A 95 -5.53 4.83 -0.98
CA CYS A 95 -4.79 5.59 0.03
C CYS A 95 -5.27 5.27 1.46
N ASN A 96 -6.58 5.29 1.71
CA ASN A 96 -7.12 5.00 3.03
C ASN A 96 -6.81 3.58 3.50
N ILE A 97 -6.91 2.60 2.59
CA ILE A 97 -6.61 1.19 2.90
C ILE A 97 -5.12 1.02 3.21
N CYS A 98 -4.23 1.57 2.36
CA CYS A 98 -2.79 1.50 2.60
C CYS A 98 -2.43 2.14 3.94
N PHE A 99 -2.91 3.36 4.18
CA PHE A 99 -2.56 4.11 5.37
C PHE A 99 -3.08 3.44 6.65
N ALA A 100 -4.28 2.84 6.62
CA ALA A 100 -4.81 2.08 7.76
C ALA A 100 -3.91 0.87 8.11
N GLN A 101 -3.40 0.16 7.11
CA GLN A 101 -2.46 -0.93 7.32
C GLN A 101 -1.12 -0.41 7.85
N CYS A 102 -0.58 0.65 7.26
CA CYS A 102 0.67 1.28 7.68
C CYS A 102 0.60 1.76 9.15
N LYS A 103 -0.51 2.42 9.54
CA LYS A 103 -0.80 2.83 10.93
C LYS A 103 -0.82 1.65 11.90
N THR A 104 -1.36 0.51 11.48
CA THR A 104 -1.44 -0.68 12.33
C THR A 104 -0.06 -1.34 12.47
N GLN A 105 0.71 -1.43 11.40
CA GLN A 105 1.99 -2.13 11.40
C GLN A 105 3.15 -1.32 11.99
N VAL A 106 3.08 0.01 12.01
CA VAL A 106 4.11 0.84 12.66
C VAL A 106 4.16 0.62 14.19
N LEU A 107 3.07 0.13 14.80
CA LEU A 107 3.01 -0.25 16.21
C LEU A 107 4.06 -1.30 16.60
N ARG A 108 4.56 -2.09 15.64
CA ARG A 108 5.67 -3.04 15.88
C ARG A 108 6.94 -2.34 16.38
N CYS A 109 7.12 -1.05 16.07
CA CYS A 109 8.23 -0.27 16.64
C CYS A 109 8.01 0.16 18.09
N LEU A 110 6.80 0.10 18.65
CA LEU A 110 6.50 0.54 20.01
C LEU A 110 6.11 -0.64 20.92
N PRO A 111 7.02 -1.58 21.23
CA PRO A 111 6.72 -2.56 22.26
C PRO A 111 6.52 -1.82 23.59
N PHE A 112 5.43 -2.15 24.30
CA PHE A 112 4.98 -1.44 25.51
C PHE A 112 6.09 -1.26 26.56
N GLN A 113 6.99 -2.24 26.69
CA GLN A 113 8.09 -2.22 27.65
C GLN A 113 9.22 -1.25 27.31
N LEU A 114 9.38 -0.85 26.05
CA LEU A 114 10.46 0.05 25.62
C LEU A 114 9.93 1.44 25.23
N ALA A 115 8.77 1.49 24.56
CA ALA A 115 8.24 2.70 23.94
C ALA A 115 9.31 3.42 23.10
N THR A 116 9.76 2.76 22.03
CA THR A 116 10.72 3.35 21.07
C THR A 116 10.18 4.67 20.57
N ARG A 117 11.04 5.69 20.54
CA ARG A 117 10.67 7.08 20.28
C ARG A 117 10.82 7.50 18.82
N GLY A 118 11.00 6.54 17.93
CA GLY A 118 11.07 6.81 16.50
C GLY A 118 10.90 5.54 15.66
N GLY A 119 10.18 5.68 14.57
CA GLY A 119 9.94 4.60 13.63
C GLY A 119 9.45 5.12 12.28
N ARG A 120 9.86 4.43 11.22
CA ARG A 120 9.46 4.68 9.83
C ARG A 120 8.93 3.38 9.25
N LEU A 121 7.82 3.45 8.55
CA LEU A 121 7.30 2.32 7.78
C LEU A 121 6.98 2.79 6.37
N PHE A 122 7.61 2.12 5.41
CA PHE A 122 7.42 2.35 3.99
C PHE A 122 6.62 1.19 3.43
N TYR A 123 5.44 1.49 2.93
CA TYR A 123 4.69 0.63 2.03
C TYR A 123 4.85 1.18 0.61
N ASP A 124 4.61 0.34 -0.39
CA ASP A 124 4.68 0.77 -1.79
C ASP A 124 3.63 1.84 -2.16
N GLY A 125 2.55 1.93 -1.39
CA GLY A 125 1.46 2.90 -1.58
C GLY A 125 1.42 4.04 -0.55
N CYS A 126 2.15 3.94 0.56
CA CYS A 126 2.06 4.93 1.64
C CYS A 126 3.24 4.87 2.60
N TYR A 127 3.43 5.95 3.33
CA TYR A 127 4.52 6.18 4.25
C TYR A 127 3.98 6.68 5.58
N ILE A 128 4.58 6.23 6.68
CA ILE A 128 4.34 6.79 8.00
C ILE A 128 5.66 6.89 8.76
N ARG A 129 5.83 8.00 9.48
CA ARG A 129 6.96 8.22 10.36
C ARG A 129 6.50 8.89 11.63
N TYR A 130 7.09 8.48 12.74
CA TYR A 130 7.06 9.25 13.97
C TYR A 130 8.46 9.37 14.56
N ASP A 131 8.72 10.44 15.30
CA ASP A 131 9.98 10.65 16.00
C ASP A 131 9.81 11.62 17.19
N GLU A 132 10.85 11.73 17.99
CA GLU A 132 10.92 12.63 19.16
C GLU A 132 11.29 14.07 18.80
N TYR A 133 11.64 14.33 17.54
CA TYR A 133 12.11 15.63 17.06
C TYR A 133 11.43 16.02 15.74
N ASN A 134 11.49 17.30 15.38
CA ASN A 134 10.91 17.80 14.14
C ASN A 134 11.73 17.36 12.93
N PHE A 135 11.24 16.39 12.17
CA PHE A 135 11.89 15.83 10.98
C PHE A 135 11.24 16.25 9.65
N PHE A 136 10.22 17.11 9.66
CA PHE A 136 9.33 17.29 8.50
C PHE A 136 10.03 17.75 7.21
N ASN A 137 11.16 18.45 7.32
CA ASN A 137 11.95 18.93 6.17
C ASN A 137 13.30 18.18 6.01
N GLU A 138 13.42 16.95 6.53
CA GLU A 138 14.62 16.14 6.34
C GLU A 138 14.69 15.53 4.94
N SER A 139 15.75 15.87 4.20
CA SER A 139 16.07 15.24 2.92
C SER A 139 16.55 13.79 3.10
N LEU A 140 17.54 13.61 3.99
CA LEU A 140 18.18 12.34 4.29
C LEU A 140 18.19 12.14 5.81
N GLY A 141 18.24 10.88 6.25
CA GLY A 141 18.27 10.58 7.68
C GLY A 141 18.89 9.25 8.03
N VAL A 142 19.13 9.06 9.33
CA VAL A 142 19.63 7.80 9.87
C VAL A 142 18.56 6.73 9.67
N GLY A 143 18.88 5.68 8.91
CA GLY A 143 17.96 4.59 8.59
C GLY A 143 17.46 4.56 7.14
N ASP A 144 17.87 5.54 6.33
CA ASP A 144 17.71 5.52 4.87
C ASP A 144 18.34 4.25 4.29
N ARG A 145 17.67 3.62 3.32
CA ARG A 145 18.12 2.34 2.78
C ARG A 145 17.68 2.08 1.35
N THR A 146 18.45 1.25 0.67
CA THR A 146 18.10 0.65 -0.61
C THR A 146 17.60 -0.78 -0.39
N VAL A 147 16.48 -1.14 -1.02
CA VAL A 147 15.91 -2.49 -1.00
C VAL A 147 15.77 -2.96 -2.44
N CYS A 148 16.51 -4.00 -2.80
CA CYS A 148 16.44 -4.62 -4.12
C CYS A 148 15.60 -5.91 -4.03
N ALA A 149 14.96 -6.29 -5.14
CA ALA A 149 14.25 -7.56 -5.22
C ALA A 149 15.19 -8.75 -4.96
N ALA A 150 14.62 -9.90 -4.58
CA ALA A 150 15.40 -11.13 -4.46
C ALA A 150 15.80 -11.68 -5.84
N LYS A 151 14.89 -11.59 -6.81
CA LYS A 151 15.05 -12.13 -8.16
C LYS A 151 15.74 -11.13 -9.08
N ASP A 152 16.61 -11.67 -9.93
CA ASP A 152 17.10 -10.98 -11.10
C ASP A 152 16.01 -10.97 -12.19
N VAL A 153 16.18 -10.11 -13.20
CA VAL A 153 15.39 -10.20 -14.43
C VAL A 153 15.50 -11.59 -15.08
N ALA A 154 14.47 -11.99 -15.83
CA ALA A 154 14.46 -13.27 -16.53
C ALA A 154 15.71 -13.44 -17.41
N SER A 155 16.27 -14.66 -17.48
CA SER A 155 17.52 -14.95 -18.22
C SER A 155 17.45 -14.64 -19.72
N SER A 156 16.24 -14.54 -20.30
CA SER A 156 16.01 -14.10 -21.68
C SER A 156 16.13 -12.58 -21.88
N THR A 157 16.17 -11.81 -20.79
CA THR A 157 16.29 -10.35 -20.80
C THR A 157 17.74 -9.95 -21.05
N ASN A 158 17.97 -9.02 -21.97
CA ASN A 158 19.30 -8.43 -22.14
C ASN A 158 19.64 -7.56 -20.93
N GLN A 159 20.50 -8.08 -20.04
CA GLN A 159 20.87 -7.42 -18.79
C GLN A 159 21.50 -6.04 -19.00
N THR A 160 22.42 -5.90 -19.95
CA THR A 160 23.08 -4.61 -20.24
C THR A 160 22.06 -3.55 -20.67
N VAL A 161 21.08 -3.94 -21.50
CA VAL A 161 19.99 -3.05 -21.91
C VAL A 161 19.06 -2.73 -20.73
N PHE A 162 18.76 -3.71 -19.89
CA PHE A 162 17.96 -3.49 -18.66
C PHE A 162 18.64 -2.47 -17.74
N GLU A 163 19.91 -2.67 -17.41
CA GLU A 163 20.69 -1.76 -16.56
C GLU A 163 20.74 -0.34 -17.15
N ALA A 164 20.93 -0.21 -18.45
CA ALA A 164 20.90 1.08 -19.14
C ALA A 164 19.52 1.74 -19.08
N ASN A 165 18.44 0.96 -19.22
CA ASN A 165 17.06 1.45 -19.12
C ASN A 165 16.73 1.89 -17.70
N VAL A 166 17.13 1.13 -16.67
CA VAL A 166 17.00 1.54 -15.26
C VAL A 166 17.74 2.86 -15.03
N LYS A 167 19.03 2.95 -15.40
CA LYS A 167 19.84 4.18 -15.23
C LYS A 167 19.20 5.40 -15.92
N ARG A 168 18.65 5.22 -17.12
CA ARG A 168 17.96 6.29 -17.85
C ARG A 168 16.67 6.70 -17.14
N LEU A 169 15.86 5.71 -16.72
CA LEU A 169 14.59 5.94 -16.04
C LEU A 169 14.80 6.72 -14.74
N VAL A 170 15.65 6.23 -13.83
CA VAL A 170 15.80 6.85 -12.50
C VAL A 170 16.36 8.27 -12.56
N ARG A 171 17.23 8.57 -13.53
CA ARG A 171 17.69 9.94 -13.80
C ARG A 171 16.57 10.85 -14.31
N ASN A 172 15.68 10.32 -15.16
CA ASN A 172 14.53 11.08 -15.63
C ASN A 172 13.57 11.37 -14.47
N LEU A 173 13.27 10.37 -13.65
CA LEU A 173 12.43 10.51 -12.47
C LEU A 173 12.99 11.58 -11.51
N SER A 174 14.31 11.59 -11.25
CA SER A 174 14.92 12.57 -10.34
C SER A 174 14.90 14.00 -10.84
N VAL A 175 14.81 14.21 -12.16
CA VAL A 175 14.77 15.54 -12.78
C VAL A 175 13.32 16.04 -12.92
N GLU A 176 12.39 15.15 -13.23
CA GLU A 176 11.00 15.53 -13.50
C GLU A 176 10.16 15.62 -12.22
N ALA A 177 10.39 14.78 -11.21
CA ALA A 177 9.61 14.85 -9.97
C ALA A 177 9.70 16.22 -9.27
N PRO A 178 10.88 16.85 -9.06
CA PRO A 178 10.95 18.19 -8.47
C PRO A 178 10.18 19.27 -9.24
N LYS A 179 10.02 19.12 -10.56
CA LYS A 179 9.27 20.05 -11.41
C LYS A 179 7.75 19.84 -11.36
N ASN A 180 7.31 18.69 -10.84
CA ASN A 180 5.92 18.26 -10.80
C ASN A 180 5.49 18.03 -9.34
N ASP A 181 5.70 19.04 -8.49
CA ASP A 181 5.34 19.03 -7.06
C ASP A 181 5.90 17.81 -6.30
N GLY A 182 7.14 17.46 -6.61
CA GLY A 182 7.84 16.34 -5.99
C GLY A 182 7.40 14.96 -6.47
N PHE A 183 6.57 14.82 -7.51
CA PHE A 183 6.06 13.51 -7.96
C PHE A 183 6.19 13.30 -9.47
N PHE A 184 6.68 12.12 -9.87
CA PHE A 184 6.68 11.74 -11.28
C PHE A 184 6.66 10.22 -11.47
N VAL A 185 5.99 9.77 -12.52
CA VAL A 185 5.97 8.37 -12.97
C VAL A 185 6.42 8.28 -14.42
N GLY A 186 7.04 7.17 -14.80
CA GLY A 186 7.48 6.99 -16.18
C GLY A 186 7.95 5.59 -16.50
N SER A 187 8.26 5.38 -17.78
CA SER A 187 8.83 4.13 -18.25
C SER A 187 9.90 4.37 -19.31
N VAL A 188 10.80 3.39 -19.45
CA VAL A 188 11.77 3.31 -20.54
C VAL A 188 11.65 1.93 -21.17
N SER A 189 11.40 1.91 -22.49
CA SER A 189 11.34 0.68 -23.29
C SER A 189 12.35 0.77 -24.43
N LYS A 190 13.48 0.08 -24.30
CA LYS A 190 14.47 -0.08 -25.38
C LYS A 190 14.88 -1.54 -25.49
N GLY A 191 15.13 -1.99 -26.72
CA GLY A 191 15.57 -3.37 -26.98
C GLY A 191 14.58 -4.42 -26.46
N ASN A 192 13.28 -4.12 -26.53
CA ASN A 192 12.18 -4.94 -25.97
C ASN A 192 12.27 -5.19 -24.46
N VAL A 193 13.08 -4.42 -23.73
CA VAL A 193 13.14 -4.42 -22.27
C VAL A 193 12.45 -3.17 -21.74
N SER A 194 11.36 -3.35 -21.00
CA SER A 194 10.60 -2.26 -20.38
C SER A 194 10.87 -2.19 -18.89
N VAL A 195 11.04 -0.97 -18.38
CA VAL A 195 11.17 -0.67 -16.95
C VAL A 195 10.23 0.48 -16.62
N TYR A 196 9.50 0.34 -15.51
CA TYR A 196 8.56 1.32 -14.98
C TYR A 196 9.09 1.88 -13.67
N GLY A 197 8.77 3.12 -13.36
CA GLY A 197 9.21 3.71 -12.10
C GLY A 197 8.42 4.94 -11.67
N LEU A 198 8.60 5.26 -10.39
CA LEU A 198 7.93 6.33 -9.67
C LEU A 198 8.95 6.96 -8.72
N ALA A 199 8.95 8.28 -8.65
CA ALA A 199 9.65 9.06 -7.63
C ALA A 199 8.68 10.00 -6.93
N GLN A 200 8.77 10.07 -5.60
CA GLN A 200 7.99 10.98 -4.76
C GLN A 200 8.89 11.59 -3.69
N CYS A 201 8.93 12.91 -3.60
CA CYS A 201 9.35 13.63 -2.42
C CYS A 201 8.16 13.78 -1.47
N TRP A 202 8.41 13.70 -0.17
CA TRP A 202 7.36 13.91 0.81
C TRP A 202 6.88 15.35 0.82
N GLU A 203 5.60 15.58 1.06
CA GLU A 203 4.97 16.89 0.87
C GLU A 203 5.60 18.02 1.71
N LEU A 204 6.24 17.69 2.83
CA LEU A 204 6.84 18.68 3.74
C LEU A 204 8.34 18.96 3.50
N VAL A 205 8.99 18.26 2.55
CA VAL A 205 10.34 18.62 2.14
C VAL A 205 10.32 19.74 1.10
N ASN A 206 11.18 20.73 1.30
CA ASN A 206 11.34 21.84 0.35
C ASN A 206 12.05 21.39 -0.94
N SER A 207 12.05 22.25 -1.97
CA SER A 207 12.58 21.91 -3.30
C SER A 207 14.04 21.45 -3.28
N SER A 208 14.92 22.13 -2.53
CA SER A 208 16.34 21.74 -2.42
C SER A 208 16.51 20.41 -1.70
N ALA A 209 15.75 20.17 -0.63
CA ALA A 209 15.75 18.90 0.08
C ALA A 209 15.23 17.75 -0.79
N CYS A 210 14.20 18.00 -1.61
CA CYS A 210 13.67 17.06 -2.57
C CYS A 210 14.70 16.68 -3.65
N GLU A 211 15.34 17.68 -4.28
CA GLU A 211 16.40 17.46 -5.28
C GLU A 211 17.57 16.65 -4.71
N ASN A 212 18.05 17.03 -3.53
CA ASN A 212 19.13 16.30 -2.86
C ASN A 212 18.73 14.86 -2.54
N CYS A 213 17.49 14.65 -2.10
CA CYS A 213 17.00 13.31 -1.77
C CYS A 213 16.94 12.41 -3.01
N LEU A 214 16.40 12.91 -4.12
CA LEU A 214 16.29 12.15 -5.36
C LEU A 214 17.65 11.93 -6.04
N ALA A 215 18.56 12.91 -5.95
CA ALA A 215 19.94 12.72 -6.41
C ALA A 215 20.64 11.60 -5.64
N ASN A 216 20.49 11.57 -4.31
CA ASN A 216 20.97 10.48 -3.47
C ASN A 216 20.31 9.13 -3.85
N ALA A 217 19.00 9.13 -4.11
CA ALA A 217 18.28 7.93 -4.51
C ALA A 217 18.79 7.33 -5.83
N VAL A 218 19.12 8.17 -6.82
CA VAL A 218 19.71 7.73 -8.10
C VAL A 218 21.07 7.06 -7.89
N LEU A 219 21.92 7.60 -7.01
CA LEU A 219 23.21 7.00 -6.69
C LEU A 219 23.04 5.63 -6.02
N ASN A 220 22.16 5.55 -5.03
CA ASN A 220 21.97 4.35 -4.22
C ASN A 220 21.27 3.22 -4.98
N ILE A 221 20.25 3.53 -5.79
CA ILE A 221 19.49 2.52 -6.53
C ILE A 221 20.31 1.88 -7.66
N SER A 222 21.42 2.51 -8.07
CA SER A 222 22.29 2.00 -9.14
C SER A 222 22.94 0.66 -8.81
N SER A 223 22.93 0.25 -7.55
CA SER A 223 23.42 -1.05 -7.06
C SER A 223 22.40 -2.20 -7.21
N CYS A 224 21.12 -1.92 -7.47
CA CYS A 224 20.10 -2.96 -7.55
C CYS A 224 20.11 -3.77 -8.85
N PRO A 225 20.31 -3.19 -10.05
CA PRO A 225 20.34 -4.01 -11.26
C PRO A 225 21.42 -5.10 -11.18
N PRO A 226 21.11 -6.34 -11.60
CA PRO A 226 20.00 -6.75 -12.46
C PRO A 226 18.71 -7.20 -11.74
N LYS A 227 18.50 -6.83 -10.48
CA LYS A 227 17.26 -7.14 -9.76
C LYS A 227 16.03 -6.56 -10.47
N GLU A 228 14.96 -7.35 -10.53
CA GLU A 228 13.72 -7.01 -11.25
C GLU A 228 13.03 -5.76 -10.67
N GLU A 229 13.26 -5.47 -9.38
CA GLU A 229 12.84 -4.23 -8.73
C GLU A 229 13.94 -3.66 -7.85
N GLY A 230 13.87 -2.35 -7.63
CA GLY A 230 14.68 -1.63 -6.67
C GLY A 230 13.89 -0.49 -6.05
N ARG A 231 14.12 -0.24 -4.76
CA ARG A 231 13.51 0.84 -3.98
C ARG A 231 14.60 1.58 -3.22
N VAL A 232 14.53 2.90 -3.19
CA VAL A 232 15.27 3.72 -2.22
C VAL A 232 14.25 4.41 -1.31
N LEU A 233 14.47 4.24 -0.01
CA LEU A 233 13.58 4.62 1.07
C LEU A 233 14.30 5.64 1.94
N ASN A 234 14.26 6.91 1.53
CA ASN A 234 14.95 8.01 2.22
C ASN A 234 14.01 8.79 3.14
N ALA A 235 14.58 9.58 4.04
CA ALA A 235 13.83 10.41 4.96
C ALA A 235 12.89 11.40 4.26
N GLY A 236 13.31 11.92 3.09
CA GLY A 236 12.60 12.94 2.33
C GLY A 236 11.95 12.46 1.02
N CYS A 237 12.22 11.23 0.57
CA CYS A 237 11.72 10.74 -0.71
C CYS A 237 11.71 9.21 -0.83
N TYR A 238 10.94 8.75 -1.80
CA TYR A 238 10.82 7.37 -2.24
C TYR A 238 11.08 7.29 -3.75
N LEU A 239 11.89 6.32 -4.17
CA LEU A 239 12.13 6.04 -5.59
C LEU A 239 12.05 4.53 -5.83
N ARG A 240 11.23 4.09 -6.78
CA ARG A 240 11.10 2.67 -7.15
C ARG A 240 11.19 2.49 -8.66
N TYR A 241 11.86 1.41 -9.07
CA TYR A 241 11.69 0.82 -10.40
C TYR A 241 11.19 -0.61 -10.31
N SER A 242 10.53 -1.09 -11.36
CA SER A 242 10.11 -2.48 -11.54
C SER A 242 10.05 -2.86 -13.03
N THR A 243 10.16 -4.14 -13.34
CA THR A 243 9.84 -4.72 -14.65
C THR A 243 8.32 -4.72 -14.92
N GLU A 244 7.50 -4.65 -13.87
CA GLU A 244 6.04 -4.59 -13.95
C GLU A 244 5.52 -3.17 -13.69
N LYS A 245 4.43 -2.79 -14.35
CA LYS A 245 3.81 -1.48 -14.12
C LYS A 245 2.98 -1.52 -12.83
N PHE A 246 3.31 -0.65 -11.87
CA PHE A 246 2.71 -0.62 -10.53
C PHE A 246 2.06 0.72 -10.16
N TYR A 247 1.89 1.65 -11.09
CA TYR A 247 1.32 2.98 -10.82
C TYR A 247 0.13 3.29 -11.72
N TYR A 248 -0.77 4.13 -11.21
CA TYR A 248 -1.88 4.67 -11.99
C TYR A 248 -1.41 5.87 -12.83
N ASN A 249 -1.96 6.01 -14.04
CA ASN A 249 -1.67 7.21 -14.84
C ASN A 249 -2.43 8.39 -14.23
N SER A 250 -1.72 9.42 -13.79
CA SER A 250 -2.29 10.65 -13.22
C SER A 250 -3.21 11.44 -14.16
N THR A 251 -3.44 10.98 -15.40
CA THR A 251 -4.35 11.57 -16.39
C THR A 251 -5.73 10.91 -16.45
N ALA A 252 -5.98 9.84 -15.68
CA ALA A 252 -7.34 9.32 -15.54
C ALA A 252 -8.08 10.15 -14.47
N SER A 253 -8.91 11.08 -14.91
CA SER A 253 -9.97 11.65 -14.07
C SER A 253 -10.66 10.52 -13.29
N PRO A 254 -10.93 10.66 -11.98
CA PRO A 254 -11.71 9.65 -11.26
C PRO A 254 -13.01 9.43 -12.03
N PRO A 255 -13.45 8.18 -12.26
CA PRO A 255 -14.69 7.94 -12.96
C PRO A 255 -15.78 8.75 -12.25
N VAL A 256 -16.35 9.72 -12.97
CA VAL A 256 -17.50 10.51 -12.51
C VAL A 256 -18.54 9.48 -12.09
N ARG A 257 -18.73 9.34 -10.78
CA ARG A 257 -19.65 8.38 -10.19
C ARG A 257 -21.06 8.94 -10.39
N ASN A 258 -21.55 8.83 -11.62
CA ASN A 258 -22.94 9.10 -11.89
C ASN A 258 -23.79 8.15 -11.06
N ARG A 259 -24.78 8.74 -10.40
CA ARG A 259 -25.71 8.22 -9.40
C ARG A 259 -26.48 7.00 -9.93
N GLY A 260 -25.80 5.85 -10.03
CA GLY A 260 -26.34 4.55 -10.43
C GLY A 260 -26.69 3.66 -9.23
N ASN A 261 -27.08 4.23 -8.09
CA ASN A 261 -27.41 3.46 -6.88
C ASN A 261 -28.54 2.44 -7.08
N ARG A 262 -29.40 2.65 -8.09
CA ARG A 262 -30.54 1.77 -8.34
C ARG A 262 -30.12 0.42 -8.95
N LYS A 263 -29.12 0.38 -9.84
CA LYS A 263 -28.68 -0.88 -10.45
C LYS A 263 -27.85 -1.72 -9.48
N LEU A 264 -26.98 -1.09 -8.69
CA LEU A 264 -26.10 -1.81 -7.75
C LEU A 264 -26.89 -2.38 -6.56
N ALA A 265 -27.88 -1.64 -6.05
CA ALA A 265 -28.80 -2.15 -5.02
C ALA A 265 -29.70 -3.28 -5.54
N ILE A 266 -30.19 -3.19 -6.80
CA ILE A 266 -30.97 -4.27 -7.43
C ILE A 266 -30.10 -5.51 -7.65
N ILE A 267 -28.84 -5.35 -8.09
CA ILE A 267 -27.91 -6.48 -8.27
C ILE A 267 -27.60 -7.13 -6.92
N LEU A 268 -27.29 -6.36 -5.88
CA LEU A 268 -27.04 -6.91 -4.55
C LEU A 268 -28.29 -7.62 -4.00
N ALA A 269 -29.46 -7.00 -4.06
CA ALA A 269 -30.71 -7.60 -3.58
C ALA A 269 -31.05 -8.92 -4.31
N THR A 270 -30.91 -8.94 -5.65
CA THR A 270 -31.18 -10.14 -6.45
C THR A 270 -30.16 -11.27 -6.18
N THR A 271 -28.89 -10.93 -5.92
CA THR A 271 -27.88 -11.94 -5.55
C THR A 271 -28.08 -12.51 -4.14
N PHE A 272 -28.44 -11.68 -3.15
CA PHE A 272 -28.70 -12.18 -1.79
C PHE A 272 -29.96 -13.04 -1.73
N SER A 273 -31.03 -12.67 -2.46
CA SER A 273 -32.25 -13.48 -2.52
C SER A 273 -32.03 -14.82 -3.22
N SER A 274 -31.24 -14.87 -4.28
CA SER A 274 -30.95 -16.13 -4.99
C SER A 274 -30.08 -17.08 -4.17
N VAL A 275 -29.06 -16.56 -3.45
CA VAL A 275 -28.24 -17.36 -2.54
C VAL A 275 -29.03 -17.85 -1.32
N ALA A 276 -29.90 -17.01 -0.75
CA ALA A 276 -30.77 -17.44 0.35
C ALA A 276 -31.73 -18.56 -0.09
N LEU A 277 -32.33 -18.44 -1.28
CA LEU A 277 -33.24 -19.45 -1.81
C LEU A 277 -32.53 -20.78 -2.08
N THR A 278 -31.30 -20.76 -2.61
CA THR A 278 -30.53 -21.99 -2.84
C THR A 278 -30.14 -22.69 -1.54
N LEU A 279 -29.79 -21.93 -0.49
CA LEU A 279 -29.50 -22.48 0.84
C LEU A 279 -30.75 -23.09 1.50
N ILE A 280 -31.92 -22.48 1.32
CA ILE A 280 -33.20 -23.01 1.82
C ILE A 280 -33.57 -24.32 1.11
N ILE A 281 -33.40 -24.38 -0.21
CA ILE A 281 -33.69 -25.60 -0.98
C ILE A 281 -32.72 -26.73 -0.59
N ALA A 282 -31.43 -26.44 -0.43
CA ALA A 282 -30.42 -27.41 -0.01
C ALA A 282 -30.73 -27.99 1.39
N THR A 283 -31.11 -27.13 2.34
CA THR A 283 -31.49 -27.56 3.69
C THR A 283 -32.79 -28.37 3.72
N ALA A 284 -33.80 -28.01 2.91
CA ALA A 284 -35.02 -28.79 2.78
C ALA A 284 -34.76 -30.20 2.21
N LEU A 285 -33.95 -30.31 1.15
CA LEU A 285 -33.56 -31.60 0.56
C LEU A 285 -32.77 -32.47 1.54
N PHE A 286 -31.86 -31.87 2.31
CA PHE A 286 -31.12 -32.57 3.36
C PHE A 286 -32.06 -33.12 4.45
N CYS A 287 -33.02 -32.32 4.92
CA CYS A 287 -34.01 -32.74 5.90
C CYS A 287 -34.93 -33.86 5.39
N LEU A 288 -35.35 -33.80 4.12
CA LEU A 288 -36.17 -34.84 3.49
C LEU A 288 -35.39 -36.15 3.34
N ASN A 289 -34.14 -36.09 2.88
CA ASN A 289 -33.28 -37.27 2.79
C ASN A 289 -33.05 -37.90 4.18
N LYS A 290 -32.83 -37.08 5.21
CA LYS A 290 -32.67 -37.55 6.59
C LYS A 290 -33.96 -38.17 7.15
N LYS A 291 -35.13 -37.67 6.78
CA LYS A 291 -36.43 -38.29 7.12
C LYS A 291 -36.63 -39.63 6.39
N ILE A 292 -36.24 -39.73 5.12
CA ILE A 292 -36.30 -40.97 4.34
C ILE A 292 -35.37 -42.02 4.94
N GLU A 293 -34.15 -41.65 5.35
CA GLU A 293 -33.23 -42.56 6.04
C GLU A 293 -33.77 -43.04 7.40
N LYS A 294 -34.38 -42.14 8.19
CA LYS A 294 -35.02 -42.54 9.45
C LYS A 294 -36.21 -43.48 9.22
N LYS A 295 -36.97 -43.31 8.14
CA LYS A 295 -38.10 -44.19 7.80
C LYS A 295 -37.64 -45.57 7.31
N LYS A 296 -36.43 -45.68 6.75
CA LYS A 296 -35.77 -46.96 6.42
C LYS A 296 -35.22 -47.70 7.64
N ARG A 297 -35.05 -47.01 8.78
CA ARG A 297 -34.73 -47.60 10.10
C ARG A 297 -36.01 -47.71 10.94
N GLY A 298 -36.99 -48.47 10.45
CA GLY A 298 -38.17 -48.87 11.23
C GLY A 298 -37.80 -49.87 12.34
N PRO A 299 -38.65 -50.02 13.38
CA PRO A 299 -38.29 -50.62 14.67
C PRO A 299 -38.06 -52.13 14.53
N SER A 300 -37.03 -52.63 15.20
CA SER A 300 -36.90 -54.04 15.57
C SER A 300 -38.02 -54.45 16.52
#